data_AF-A0A485BT42-F1
#
_entry.id   AF-A0A485BT42-F1
#
_cell.length_a   1.000
_cell.length_b   1.000
_cell.length_c   1.000
_cell.angle_alpha   90.00
_cell.angle_beta   90.00
_cell.angle_gamma   90.00
#
_symmetry.space_group_name_H-M   'P 1'
#
loop_
_entity.id
_entity.type
_entity.pdbx_description
1 polymer ?
#
loop_
_entity_poly.entity_id
_entity_poly.type
_entity_poly.pdbx_seq_one_letter_code
_entity_poly.pdbx_strand_id
1 'polypeptide(L)' 'MMKASCYIEELKKYRPDILASCQEAVQSENIDLDFIRIDAEKFFSVS' A
#
# COMPACT_ATOMS: atom_id res chain seq x y z
N MET A 1 -10.24 -18.48 5.25
CA MET A 1 -9.18 -17.56 5.71
C MET A 1 -8.99 -16.50 4.63
N MET A 2 -9.22 -15.22 4.93
CA MET A 2 -8.98 -14.13 3.98
C MET A 2 -7.47 -13.98 3.77
N LYS A 3 -6.99 -14.20 2.55
CA LYS A 3 -5.58 -13.97 2.20
C LYS A 3 -5.43 -12.52 1.76
N ALA A 4 -4.35 -11.86 2.20
CA ALA A 4 -4.01 -10.52 1.74
C ALA A 4 -3.94 -10.42 0.20
N SER A 5 -3.50 -11.50 -0.46
CA SER A 5 -3.47 -11.59 -1.92
C SER A 5 -4.84 -11.39 -2.57
N CYS A 6 -5.91 -11.93 -1.98
CA CYS A 6 -7.28 -11.77 -2.51
C CYS A 6 -7.69 -10.28 -2.48
N TYR A 7 -7.34 -9.57 -1.40
CA TYR A 7 -7.64 -8.15 -1.26
C TYR A 7 -6.87 -7.29 -2.26
N ILE A 8 -5.60 -7.64 -2.51
CA ILE A 8 -4.77 -6.98 -3.52
C ILE A 8 -5.35 -7.19 -4.92
N GLU A 9 -5.84 -8.39 -5.26
CA GLU A 9 -6.46 -8.67 -6.56
C GLU A 9 -7.76 -7.88 -6.76
N GLU A 10 -8.61 -7.80 -5.73
CA GLU A 10 -9.84 -7.01 -5.80
C GLU A 10 -9.53 -5.51 -5.91
N LEU A 11 -8.53 -4.99 -5.17
CA LEU A 11 -8.07 -3.61 -5.32
C LEU A 11 -7.57 -3.34 -6.75
N LYS A 12 -6.79 -4.23 -7.36
CA LYS A 12 -6.37 -4.10 -8.78
C LYS A 12 -7.56 -3.95 -9.71
N LYS A 13 -8.66 -4.66 -9.44
CA LYS A 13 -9.83 -4.71 -10.32
C LYS A 13 -10.77 -3.52 -10.16
N TYR A 14 -10.99 -3.07 -8.93
CA TYR A 14 -12.03 -2.07 -8.64
C TYR A 14 -11.48 -0.71 -8.22
N ARG A 15 -10.29 -0.66 -7.62
CA ARG A 15 -9.65 0.57 -7.09
C ARG A 15 -8.13 0.54 -7.29
N PRO A 16 -7.66 0.54 -8.55
CA PRO A 16 -6.23 0.52 -8.84
C PRO A 16 -5.50 1.78 -8.36
N ASP A 17 -6.22 2.88 -8.16
CA ASP A 17 -5.75 4.14 -7.57
C ASP A 17 -5.27 3.94 -6.12
N ILE A 18 -6.07 3.28 -5.27
CA ILE A 18 -5.68 2.96 -3.89
C ILE A 18 -4.46 2.04 -3.88
N LEU A 19 -4.42 1.07 -4.80
CA LEU A 19 -3.30 0.14 -4.89
C LEU A 19 -2.00 0.87 -5.26
N ALA A 20 -2.06 1.81 -6.19
CA ALA A 20 -0.91 2.61 -6.60
C ALA A 20 -0.37 3.43 -5.41
N SER A 21 -1.23 4.15 -4.68
CA SER A 21 -0.85 4.90 -3.48
C SER A 21 -0.21 4.00 -2.41
N CYS A 22 -0.75 2.79 -2.19
CA CYS A 22 -0.16 1.80 -1.27
C CYS A 22 1.23 1.34 -1.74
N GLN A 23 1.40 1.07 -3.03
CA GLN A 23 2.69 0.62 -3.58
C GLN A 23 3.76 1.71 -3.50
N GLU A 24 3.40 2.97 -3.77
CA GLU A 24 4.30 4.12 -3.67
C GLU A 24 4.72 4.40 -2.22
N ALA A 25 3.77 4.26 -1.27
CA ALA A 25 4.04 4.41 0.15
C ALA A 25 5.03 3.36 0.68
N VAL A 26 4.88 2.11 0.22
CA VAL A 26 5.77 0.99 0.58
C VAL A 26 7.14 1.12 -0.09
N GLN A 27 7.23 1.58 -1.33
CA GLN A 27 8.54 1.81 -1.97
C GLN A 27 9.40 2.85 -1.24
N SER A 28 8.75 3.77 -0.52
CA SER A 28 9.42 4.81 0.27
C SER A 28 9.60 4.38 1.73
N GLU A 29 9.60 3.07 2.00
CA GLU A 29 9.70 2.54 3.35
C GLU A 29 11.04 2.89 4.02
N ASN A 30 10.95 3.45 5.22
CA ASN A 30 12.09 3.62 6.10
C ASN A 30 12.08 2.45 7.07
N ILE A 31 13.05 1.55 6.92
CA ILE A 31 13.27 0.45 7.84
C ILE A 31 14.01 1.02 9.05
N ASP A 32 13.26 1.29 10.11
CA ASP A 32 13.80 1.79 11.37
C ASP A 32 13.79 0.67 12.39
N LEU A 33 14.98 0.15 12.71
CA LEU A 33 15.19 -0.94 13.67
C LEU A 33 14.32 -2.17 13.34
N ASP A 34 13.23 -2.39 14.08
CA ASP A 34 12.28 -3.51 13.92
C ASP A 34 10.98 -3.12 13.20
N PHE A 35 10.82 -1.85 12.79
CA PHE A 35 9.58 -1.35 12.19
C PHE A 35 9.77 -0.92 10.73
N ILE A 36 8.84 -1.36 9.89
CA ILE A 36 8.68 -0.84 8.53
C ILE A 36 7.73 0.35 8.62
N ARG A 37 8.26 1.57 8.44
CA ARG A 37 7.44 2.78 8.32
C ARG A 37 7.27 3.11 6.84
N ILE A 38 6.03 3.19 6.40
CA ILE A 38 5.69 3.63 5.04
C ILE A 38 5.52 5.15 5.01
N ASP A 39 5.66 5.73 3.82
CA ASP A 39 5.41 7.16 3.60
C ASP A 39 3.91 7.46 3.72
N ALA A 40 3.55 8.22 4.75
CA ALA A 40 2.16 8.54 5.06
C ALA A 40 1.53 9.47 4.01
N GLU A 41 2.28 10.41 3.46
CA GLU A 41 1.75 11.35 2.47
C GLU A 41 1.36 10.60 1.20
N LYS A 42 2.24 9.70 0.74
CA LYS A 42 1.95 8.85 -0.42
C LYS A 42 0.80 7.88 -0.16
N PHE A 43 0.67 7.36 1.06
CA PHE A 43 -0.42 6.47 1.43
C PHE A 43 -1.79 7.15 1.37
N PHE A 44 -1.88 8.41 1.84
CA PHE A 44 -3.13 9.18 1.82
C PHE A 44 -3.37 9.96 0.51
N SER A 45 -2.37 10.03 -0.38
CA SER A 45 -2.48 10.65 -1.70
C SER A 45 -3.26 9.76 -2.68
N VAL A 46 -4.55 9.54 -2.38
CA VAL A 46 -5.51 8.94 -3.31
C VAL A 46 -6.07 10.08 -4.17
N SER A 47 -5.66 10.13 -5.44
CA SER A 47 -6.15 11.10 -6.44
C SER A 47 -7.30 10.54 -7.28
#